data_AF-A0A955U4G4-F1
#
_entry.id   AF-A0A955U4G4-F1
#
_cell.length_a   1.000
_cell.length_b   1.000
_cell.length_c   1.000
_cell.angle_alpha   90.00
_cell.angle_beta   90.00
_cell.angle_gamma   90.00
#
_symmetry.space_group_name_H-M   'P 1'
#
loop_
_entity.id
_entity.type
_entity.pdbx_description
1 polymer ?
#
loop_
_entity_poly.entity_id
_entity_poly.type
_entity_poly.pdbx_seq_one_letter_code
_entity_poly.pdbx_strand_id
1 'polypeptide(L)'
;MTWAELSRRVADRSGESKAATQRVLDALMSEVSDALADGGSVSLPKIGRISSSWRESRTLRSIGDGRKIMLDGRYVARFKAAQALRDRLTERTPQHWRSPEHQQAWRLAETLVGDLALYHPESVPTDVTSDDSAEQVEARCATSFGAHWERVLGTFRARTEGTPLDEPYLALAARRRWAR
;
A
#
# COMPACT_ATOMS: atom_id res chain seq x y z
N MET A 1 18.01 0.92 -9.25
CA MET A 1 18.56 1.91 -10.19
C MET A 1 19.34 2.94 -9.39
N THR A 2 20.65 3.03 -9.60
CA THR A 2 21.54 4.03 -8.96
C THR A 2 21.64 5.31 -9.79
N TRP A 3 22.25 6.37 -9.24
CA TRP A 3 22.50 7.61 -9.98
C TRP A 3 23.38 7.39 -11.23
N ALA A 4 24.45 6.61 -11.07
CA ALA A 4 25.34 6.24 -12.17
C ALA A 4 24.61 5.42 -13.25
N GLU A 5 23.72 4.50 -12.85
CA GLU A 5 22.90 3.74 -13.79
C GLU A 5 21.89 4.62 -14.53
N LEU A 6 21.27 5.60 -13.85
CA LEU A 6 20.37 6.56 -14.46
C LEU A 6 21.11 7.42 -15.49
N SER A 7 22.25 8.00 -15.11
CA SER A 7 23.08 8.83 -16.00
C SER A 7 23.48 8.08 -17.26
N ARG A 8 23.92 6.82 -17.12
CA ARG A 8 24.21 5.95 -18.27
C ARG A 8 22.99 5.73 -19.16
N ARG A 9 21.84 5.32 -18.61
CA ARG A 9 20.63 5.06 -19.39
C ARG A 9 20.09 6.31 -20.10
N VAL A 10 20.26 7.48 -19.49
CA VAL A 10 19.90 8.75 -20.13
C VAL A 10 20.84 9.05 -21.28
N ALA A 11 22.17 8.93 -21.08
CA ALA A 11 23.17 9.12 -22.11
C ALA A 11 22.93 8.20 -23.32
N ASP A 12 22.71 6.90 -23.07
CA ASP A 12 22.42 5.90 -24.10
C ASP A 12 21.14 6.24 -24.88
N ARG A 13 20.13 6.83 -24.23
CA ARG A 13 18.85 7.18 -24.85
C ARG A 13 18.89 8.53 -25.58
N SER A 14 19.68 9.49 -25.10
CA SER A 14 19.81 10.81 -25.71
C SER A 14 20.90 10.88 -26.79
N GLY A 15 21.78 9.87 -26.87
CA GLY A 15 22.95 9.87 -27.75
C GLY A 15 24.08 10.80 -27.27
N GLU A 16 24.02 11.25 -26.02
CA GLU A 16 24.99 12.18 -25.45
C GLU A 16 26.14 11.44 -24.77
N SER A 17 27.26 12.13 -24.58
CA SER A 17 28.36 11.57 -23.79
C SER A 17 27.98 11.46 -22.32
N LYS A 18 28.45 10.39 -21.64
CA LYS A 18 28.22 10.19 -20.20
C LYS A 18 28.61 11.42 -19.36
N ALA A 19 29.72 12.08 -19.71
CA ALA A 19 30.18 13.27 -19.01
C ALA A 19 29.25 14.47 -19.23
N ALA A 20 28.70 14.65 -20.43
CA ALA A 20 27.72 15.69 -20.70
C ALA A 20 26.41 15.43 -19.96
N THR A 21 25.89 14.20 -20.03
CA THR A 21 24.68 13.81 -19.31
C THR A 21 24.82 14.00 -17.80
N GLN A 22 25.96 13.62 -17.23
CA GLN A 22 26.22 13.82 -15.80
C GLN A 22 26.14 15.30 -15.42
N ARG A 23 26.83 16.17 -16.15
CA ARG A 23 26.79 17.62 -15.92
C ARG A 23 25.38 18.20 -16.01
N VAL A 24 24.60 17.77 -17.00
CA VAL A 24 23.21 18.24 -17.19
C VAL A 24 22.32 17.77 -16.04
N LEU A 25 22.46 16.52 -15.60
CA LEU A 25 21.67 15.98 -14.49
C LEU A 25 22.03 16.66 -13.17
N ASP A 26 23.33 16.90 -12.91
CA ASP A 26 23.76 17.58 -11.69
C ASP A 26 23.27 19.04 -11.67
N ALA A 27 23.34 19.75 -12.80
CA ALA A 27 22.78 21.09 -12.93
C ALA A 27 21.26 21.10 -12.70
N LEU A 28 20.53 20.15 -13.30
CA LEU A 28 19.08 19.99 -13.07
C LEU A 28 18.76 19.81 -11.58
N MET A 29 19.54 19.01 -10.85
CA MET A 29 19.33 18.79 -9.43
C MET A 29 19.61 20.05 -8.59
N SER A 30 20.60 20.86 -8.98
CA SER A 30 20.87 22.15 -8.34
C SER A 30 19.70 23.10 -8.52
N GLU A 31 19.27 23.33 -9.77
CA GLU A 31 18.16 24.24 -10.09
C GLU A 31 16.85 23.85 -9.40
N VAL A 32 16.57 22.54 -9.31
CA VAL A 32 15.40 22.05 -8.56
C VAL A 32 15.54 22.33 -7.06
N SER A 33 16.74 22.19 -6.50
CA SER A 33 16.98 22.43 -5.08
C SER A 33 16.85 23.91 -4.73
N ASP A 34 17.43 24.78 -5.56
CA ASP A 34 17.37 26.23 -5.39
C ASP A 34 15.93 26.74 -5.49
N ALA A 35 15.18 26.29 -6.51
CA ALA A 35 13.77 26.63 -6.66
C ALA A 35 12.89 26.20 -5.47
N LEU A 36 13.24 25.13 -4.77
CA LEU A 36 12.52 24.68 -3.57
C LEU A 36 12.95 25.42 -2.30
N ALA A 37 14.22 25.79 -2.20
CA ALA A 37 14.73 26.62 -1.11
C ALA A 37 14.05 27.99 -1.10
N ASP A 38 13.77 28.55 -2.28
CA ASP A 38 13.06 29.82 -2.46
C ASP A 38 11.54 29.74 -2.19
N GLY A 39 11.04 28.59 -1.75
CA GLY A 39 9.61 28.38 -1.50
C GLY A 39 8.79 28.06 -2.75
N GLY A 40 9.45 27.86 -3.89
CA GLY A 40 8.81 27.59 -5.17
C GLY A 40 8.32 26.16 -5.37
N SER A 41 8.04 25.84 -6.63
CA SER A 41 7.65 24.49 -7.04
C SER A 41 8.15 24.18 -8.44
N VAL A 42 8.53 22.92 -8.67
CA VAL A 42 8.99 22.41 -9.96
C VAL A 42 8.08 21.28 -10.41
N SER A 43 7.59 21.38 -11.66
CA SER A 43 6.75 20.36 -12.28
C SER A 43 7.59 19.54 -13.26
N LEU A 44 7.80 18.26 -12.94
CA LEU A 44 8.51 17.30 -13.78
C LEU A 44 7.49 16.48 -14.59
N PRO A 45 7.41 16.66 -15.92
CA PRO A 45 6.46 15.92 -16.75
C PRO A 45 6.58 14.42 -16.55
N LYS A 46 5.44 13.72 -16.54
CA LYS A 46 5.33 12.25 -16.35
C LYS A 46 5.79 11.71 -14.98
N ILE A 47 6.49 12.50 -14.15
CA ILE A 47 6.94 12.09 -12.81
C ILE A 47 6.03 12.70 -11.73
N GLY A 48 5.88 14.02 -11.71
CA GLY A 48 5.09 14.71 -10.68
C GLY A 48 5.52 16.14 -10.45
N ARG A 49 5.05 16.72 -9.34
CA ARG A 49 5.40 18.07 -8.89
C ARG A 49 6.07 18.00 -7.53
N ILE A 50 7.20 18.69 -7.39
CA ILE A 50 7.85 18.93 -6.10
C ILE A 50 7.56 20.38 -5.71
N SER A 51 7.18 20.61 -4.47
CA SER A 51 6.81 21.94 -3.98
C SER A 51 7.32 22.14 -2.56
N SER A 52 7.74 23.36 -2.22
CA SER A 52 7.98 23.75 -0.84
C SER A 52 6.65 24.03 -0.14
N SER A 53 6.49 23.58 1.10
CA SER A 53 5.28 23.77 1.89
C SER A 53 5.66 24.08 3.33
N TRP A 54 5.09 25.16 3.88
CA TRP A 54 5.17 25.42 5.31
C TRP A 54 4.42 24.33 6.10
N ARG A 55 4.98 23.93 7.23
CA ARG A 55 4.35 23.08 8.24
C ARG A 55 4.39 23.84 9.56
N GLU A 56 3.22 24.02 10.15
CA GLU A 56 3.07 24.70 11.43
C GLU A 56 3.73 23.93 12.57
N SER A 57 4.09 24.67 13.61
CA SER A 57 4.62 24.11 14.85
C SER A 57 3.59 23.19 15.51
N ARG A 58 4.06 22.06 16.05
CA ARG A 58 3.18 21.11 16.75
C ARG A 58 3.93 20.40 17.86
N THR A 59 3.18 19.94 18.86
CA THR A 59 3.73 19.14 19.94
C THR A 59 3.78 17.66 19.54
N LEU A 60 4.92 17.02 19.75
CA LEU A 60 5.14 15.58 19.59
C LEU A 60 5.40 14.93 20.95
N ARG A 61 5.23 13.61 21.00
CA ARG A 61 5.57 12.80 22.18
C ARG A 61 6.79 11.95 21.87
N SER A 62 7.81 12.02 22.72
CA SER A 62 8.99 11.16 22.64
C SER A 62 8.60 9.71 22.89
N ILE A 63 9.08 8.80 22.04
CA ILE A 63 8.79 7.36 22.16
C ILE A 63 9.50 6.77 23.39
N GLY A 64 10.67 7.31 23.76
CA GLY A 64 11.45 6.78 24.88
C GLY A 64 10.89 7.16 26.25
N ASP A 65 10.83 8.45 26.55
CA ASP A 65 10.47 8.97 27.89
C ASP A 65 9.05 9.55 27.98
N GLY A 66 8.30 9.54 26.88
CA GLY A 66 6.90 9.96 26.85
C GLY A 66 6.69 11.47 27.05
N ARG A 67 7.75 12.28 27.10
CA ARG A 67 7.67 13.73 27.30
C ARG A 67 7.15 14.44 26.05
N LYS A 68 6.49 15.58 26.26
CA LYS A 68 6.01 16.47 25.20
C LYS A 68 7.17 17.34 24.69
N ILE A 69 7.46 17.28 23.40
CA ILE A 69 8.48 18.06 22.72
C ILE A 69 7.78 19.01 21.75
N MET A 70 8.11 20.30 21.80
CA MET A 70 7.63 21.25 20.80
C MET A 70 8.50 21.15 19.55
N LEU A 71 7.87 21.01 18.39
CA LEU A 71 8.55 21.05 17.11
C LEU A 71 8.20 22.36 16.41
N ASP A 72 9.21 23.16 16.10
CA ASP A 72 9.03 24.44 15.41
C ASP A 72 8.49 24.27 13.99
N GLY A 73 7.85 25.33 13.50
CA GLY A 73 7.38 25.39 12.13
C GLY A 73 8.55 25.37 11.15
N ARG A 74 8.39 24.65 10.03
CA ARG A 74 9.44 24.54 9.01
C ARG A 74 8.88 24.35 7.61
N TYR A 75 9.68 24.70 6.62
CA TYR A 75 9.43 24.30 5.23
C TYR A 75 9.78 22.82 5.03
N VAL A 76 8.95 22.13 4.24
CA VAL A 76 9.18 20.75 3.82
C VAL A 76 8.94 20.62 2.33
N ALA A 77 9.72 19.75 1.67
CA ALA A 77 9.44 19.34 0.31
C ALA A 77 8.23 18.38 0.30
N ARG A 78 7.22 18.71 -0.52
CA ARG A 78 6.08 17.83 -0.84
C ARG A 78 6.19 17.38 -2.28
N PHE A 79 6.20 16.07 -2.50
CA PHE A 79 6.08 15.48 -3.83
C PHE A 79 4.66 15.00 -4.09
N LYS A 80 4.10 15.36 -5.24
CA LYS A 80 2.83 14.84 -5.76
C LYS A 80 3.09 14.14 -7.09
N ALA A 81 2.94 12.82 -7.13
CA ALA A 81 3.11 12.04 -8.35
C ALA A 81 2.18 12.52 -9.48
N ALA A 82 2.63 12.40 -10.73
CA ALA A 82 1.81 12.66 -11.91
C ALA A 82 0.78 11.54 -12.12
N GLN A 83 -0.31 11.85 -12.83
CA GLN A 83 -1.33 10.85 -13.16
C GLN A 83 -0.73 9.69 -13.96
N ALA A 84 0.05 10.00 -15.01
CA ALA A 84 0.71 9.00 -15.84
C ALA A 84 1.62 8.03 -15.03
N LEU A 85 2.24 8.49 -13.94
CA LEU A 85 3.01 7.59 -13.07
C LEU A 85 2.10 6.71 -12.22
N ARG A 86 1.03 7.28 -11.64
CA ARG A 86 0.03 6.52 -10.87
C ARG A 86 -0.65 5.45 -11.71
N ASP A 87 -0.96 5.75 -12.97
CA ASP A 87 -1.61 4.80 -13.88
C ASP A 87 -0.70 3.59 -14.13
N ARG A 88 0.57 3.83 -14.47
CA ARG A 88 1.58 2.77 -14.66
C ARG A 88 1.84 1.95 -13.39
N LEU A 89 1.72 2.57 -12.20
CA LEU A 89 1.80 1.84 -10.93
C LEU A 89 0.55 0.99 -10.68
N THR A 90 -0.62 1.50 -11.06
CA THR A 90 -1.90 0.77 -10.94
C THR A 90 -1.94 -0.42 -11.90
N GLU A 91 -1.38 -0.31 -13.11
CA GLU A 91 -1.21 -1.45 -14.03
C GLU A 91 -0.35 -2.57 -13.42
N ARG A 92 0.70 -2.21 -12.67
CA ARG A 92 1.56 -3.19 -11.98
C ARG A 92 0.92 -3.77 -10.72
N THR A 93 -0.03 -3.06 -10.12
CA THR A 93 -0.68 -3.48 -8.88
C THR A 93 -2.14 -3.09 -8.96
N PRO A 94 -2.95 -3.88 -9.70
CA PRO A 94 -4.36 -3.61 -9.90
C PRO A 94 -5.04 -3.36 -8.55
N GLN A 95 -5.72 -2.23 -8.44
CA GLN A 95 -6.41 -1.85 -7.20
C GLN A 95 -7.83 -2.41 -7.24
N HIS A 96 -7.94 -3.75 -7.21
CA HIS A 96 -9.22 -4.44 -7.35
C HIS A 96 -10.23 -4.05 -6.26
N TRP A 97 -9.79 -3.50 -5.12
CA TRP A 97 -10.69 -2.92 -4.11
C TRP A 97 -11.66 -1.86 -4.65
N ARG A 98 -11.37 -1.22 -5.79
CA ARG A 98 -12.31 -0.28 -6.42
C ARG A 98 -13.38 -0.96 -7.28
N SER A 99 -13.25 -2.25 -7.61
CA SER A 99 -14.22 -2.96 -8.43
C SER A 99 -15.43 -3.43 -7.59
N PRO A 100 -16.66 -3.34 -8.13
CA PRO A 100 -17.85 -3.83 -7.44
C PRO A 100 -17.76 -5.32 -7.08
N GLU A 101 -17.17 -6.14 -7.95
CA GLU A 101 -17.06 -7.58 -7.80
C GLU A 101 -16.15 -7.94 -6.63
N HIS A 102 -15.01 -7.26 -6.49
CA HIS A 102 -14.12 -7.41 -5.35
C HIS A 102 -14.82 -7.02 -4.03
N GLN A 103 -15.55 -5.91 -4.03
CA GLN A 103 -16.29 -5.46 -2.85
C GLN A 103 -17.41 -6.43 -2.47
N GLN A 104 -18.08 -7.04 -3.44
CA GLN A 104 -19.09 -8.08 -3.22
C GLN A 104 -18.45 -9.35 -2.65
N ALA A 105 -17.33 -9.80 -3.20
CA ALA A 105 -16.59 -10.95 -2.70
C ALA A 105 -16.12 -10.71 -1.25
N TRP A 106 -15.56 -9.54 -0.94
CA TRP A 106 -15.17 -9.18 0.42
C TRP A 106 -16.35 -9.25 1.40
N ARG A 107 -17.48 -8.62 1.06
CA ARG A 107 -18.68 -8.66 1.92
C ARG A 107 -19.21 -10.08 2.10
N LEU A 108 -19.19 -10.90 1.03
CA LEU A 108 -19.61 -12.29 1.11
C LEU A 108 -18.72 -13.08 2.09
N ALA A 109 -17.40 -12.86 2.05
CA ALA A 109 -16.47 -13.49 2.99
C ALA A 109 -16.78 -13.07 4.44
N GLU A 110 -17.00 -11.77 4.69
CA GLU A 110 -17.38 -11.27 6.02
C GLU A 110 -18.70 -11.88 6.51
N THR A 111 -19.72 -11.98 5.66
CA THR A 111 -21.00 -12.60 6.00
C THR A 111 -20.85 -14.08 6.32
N LEU A 112 -20.17 -14.85 5.46
CA LEU A 112 -20.01 -16.29 5.67
C LEU A 112 -19.22 -16.61 6.95
N VAL A 113 -18.15 -15.86 7.22
CA VAL A 113 -17.38 -16.00 8.48
C VAL A 113 -18.22 -15.55 9.68
N GLY A 114 -19.02 -14.51 9.53
CA GLY A 114 -19.95 -14.02 10.55
C GLY A 114 -21.02 -15.06 10.90
N ASP A 115 -21.67 -15.64 9.89
CA ASP A 115 -22.68 -16.68 10.03
C ASP A 115 -22.08 -17.93 10.68
N LEU A 116 -20.87 -18.31 10.28
CA LEU A 116 -20.16 -19.45 10.88
C LEU A 116 -19.93 -19.26 12.39
N ALA A 117 -19.53 -18.05 12.81
CA ALA A 117 -19.40 -17.72 14.24
C ALA A 117 -20.76 -17.68 14.97
N LEU A 118 -21.84 -17.33 14.28
CA LEU A 118 -23.18 -17.22 14.87
C LEU A 118 -23.81 -18.60 15.10
N TYR A 119 -23.67 -19.52 14.13
CA TYR A 119 -24.28 -20.85 14.19
C TYR A 119 -23.40 -21.90 14.88
N HIS A 120 -22.08 -21.68 14.96
CA HIS A 120 -21.11 -22.59 15.60
C HIS A 120 -20.16 -21.84 16.54
N PRO A 121 -20.66 -21.13 17.57
CA PRO A 121 -19.84 -20.32 18.45
C PRO A 121 -18.78 -21.12 19.22
N GLU A 122 -19.05 -22.38 19.52
CA GLU A 122 -18.13 -23.32 20.21
C GLU A 122 -16.92 -23.72 19.36
N SER A 123 -17.05 -23.59 18.04
CA SER A 123 -16.03 -24.00 17.07
C SER A 123 -15.13 -22.84 16.60
N VAL A 124 -15.26 -21.66 17.22
CA VAL A 124 -14.48 -20.47 16.85
C VAL A 124 -13.02 -20.61 17.31
N PRO A 125 -12.02 -20.50 16.41
CA PRO A 125 -10.60 -20.53 16.78
C PRO A 125 -10.25 -19.42 17.76
N THR A 126 -9.60 -19.75 18.88
CA THR A 126 -9.17 -18.79 19.90
C THR A 126 -7.69 -18.39 19.79
N ASP A 127 -6.96 -19.05 18.92
CA ASP A 127 -5.50 -19.01 18.75
C ASP A 127 -5.06 -18.25 17.49
N VAL A 128 -5.98 -17.53 16.83
CA VAL A 128 -5.70 -16.65 15.70
C VAL A 128 -5.14 -15.32 16.21
N THR A 129 -4.06 -14.87 15.59
CA THR A 129 -3.31 -13.65 15.92
C THR A 129 -3.24 -12.71 14.72
N SER A 130 -2.93 -11.43 14.96
CA SER A 130 -2.76 -10.44 13.89
C SER A 130 -1.66 -10.80 12.89
N ASP A 131 -0.67 -11.55 13.35
CA ASP A 131 0.55 -11.88 12.60
C ASP A 131 0.43 -13.19 11.81
N ASP A 132 -0.64 -13.98 12.03
CA ASP A 132 -0.86 -15.22 11.28
C ASP A 132 -1.02 -14.95 9.77
N SER A 133 -0.36 -15.77 8.96
CA SER A 133 -0.54 -15.80 7.51
C SER A 133 -1.94 -16.31 7.16
N ALA A 134 -2.40 -16.00 5.96
CA ALA A 134 -3.70 -16.48 5.50
C ALA A 134 -3.82 -18.02 5.53
N GLU A 135 -2.79 -18.73 5.10
CA GLU A 135 -2.75 -20.20 5.14
C GLU A 135 -2.88 -20.75 6.56
N GLN A 136 -2.22 -20.11 7.54
CA GLN A 136 -2.31 -20.49 8.94
C GLN A 136 -3.74 -20.28 9.47
N VAL A 137 -4.37 -19.17 9.12
CA VAL A 137 -5.77 -18.89 9.52
C VAL A 137 -6.71 -19.90 8.89
N GLU A 138 -6.57 -20.21 7.60
CA GLU A 138 -7.40 -21.22 6.93
C GLU A 138 -7.25 -22.62 7.55
N ALA A 139 -6.02 -23.01 7.90
CA ALA A 139 -5.75 -24.29 8.55
C ALA A 139 -6.41 -24.39 9.94
N ARG A 140 -6.36 -23.31 10.74
CA ARG A 140 -7.03 -23.24 12.04
C ARG A 140 -8.56 -23.28 11.89
N CYS A 141 -9.10 -22.54 10.92
CA CYS A 141 -10.54 -22.57 10.61
C CYS A 141 -10.99 -23.96 10.14
N ALA A 142 -10.21 -24.62 9.29
CA ALA A 142 -10.49 -25.98 8.82
C ALA A 142 -10.46 -26.99 9.98
N THR A 143 -9.49 -26.86 10.89
CA THR A 143 -9.37 -27.73 12.07
C THR A 143 -10.54 -27.52 13.04
N SER A 144 -11.00 -26.29 13.22
CA SER A 144 -12.01 -25.95 14.22
C SER A 144 -13.45 -26.19 13.72
N PHE A 145 -13.76 -25.78 12.49
CA PHE A 145 -15.12 -25.88 11.93
C PHE A 145 -15.35 -27.10 11.03
N GLY A 146 -14.28 -27.80 10.60
CA GLY A 146 -14.36 -29.02 9.79
C GLY A 146 -15.24 -28.87 8.54
N ALA A 147 -16.26 -29.73 8.41
CA ALA A 147 -17.17 -29.75 7.27
C ALA A 147 -17.95 -28.44 7.05
N HIS A 148 -18.15 -27.63 8.09
CA HIS A 148 -18.79 -26.32 7.96
C HIS A 148 -17.88 -25.33 7.22
N TRP A 149 -16.57 -25.40 7.46
CA TRP A 149 -15.58 -24.59 6.72
C TRP A 149 -15.53 -24.96 5.24
N GLU A 150 -15.54 -26.26 4.92
CA GLU A 150 -15.57 -26.73 3.52
C GLU A 150 -16.82 -26.26 2.77
N ARG A 151 -17.99 -26.26 3.43
CA ARG A 151 -19.24 -25.74 2.85
C ARG A 151 -19.18 -24.23 2.60
N VAL A 152 -18.59 -23.47 3.53
CA VAL A 152 -18.35 -22.03 3.37
C VAL A 152 -17.40 -21.77 2.21
N LEU A 153 -16.29 -22.50 2.12
CA LEU A 153 -15.35 -22.43 1.01
C LEU A 153 -16.02 -22.72 -0.35
N GLY A 154 -16.84 -23.77 -0.42
CA GLY A 154 -17.60 -24.11 -1.62
C GLY A 154 -18.59 -23.02 -2.03
N THR A 155 -19.33 -22.47 -1.06
CA THR A 155 -20.29 -21.39 -1.30
C THR A 155 -19.60 -20.10 -1.76
N PHE A 156 -18.48 -19.76 -1.14
CA PHE A 156 -17.67 -18.61 -1.50
C PHE A 156 -17.15 -18.75 -2.93
N ARG A 157 -16.46 -19.86 -3.24
CA ARG A 157 -15.89 -20.13 -4.57
C ARG A 157 -16.95 -20.10 -5.68
N ALA A 158 -18.12 -20.69 -5.44
CA ALA A 158 -19.21 -20.70 -6.42
C ALA A 158 -19.79 -19.30 -6.69
N ARG A 159 -19.80 -18.41 -5.68
CA ARG A 159 -20.35 -17.05 -5.82
C ARG A 159 -19.33 -16.01 -6.27
N THR A 160 -18.04 -16.31 -6.16
CA THR A 160 -16.94 -15.44 -6.61
C THR A 160 -16.28 -15.95 -7.89
N GLU A 161 -16.90 -16.91 -8.59
CA GLU A 161 -16.39 -17.45 -9.84
C GLU A 161 -16.18 -16.31 -10.87
N GLY A 162 -14.99 -16.24 -11.47
CA GLY A 162 -14.63 -15.19 -12.43
C GLY A 162 -14.24 -13.84 -11.81
N THR A 163 -14.28 -13.67 -10.48
CA THR A 163 -13.75 -12.48 -9.81
C THR A 163 -12.23 -12.62 -9.64
N PRO A 164 -11.42 -11.64 -10.05
CA PRO A 164 -9.98 -11.64 -9.77
C PRO A 164 -9.76 -11.44 -8.26
N LEU A 165 -9.49 -12.53 -7.55
CA LEU A 165 -9.18 -12.51 -6.13
C LEU A 165 -7.65 -12.44 -5.97
N ASP A 166 -7.15 -11.27 -5.59
CA ASP A 166 -5.72 -11.06 -5.31
C ASP A 166 -5.30 -11.60 -3.94
N GLU A 167 -6.26 -11.80 -3.02
CA GLU A 167 -5.99 -12.23 -1.65
C GLU A 167 -7.06 -13.24 -1.16
N PRO A 168 -6.71 -14.12 -0.21
CA PRO A 168 -7.63 -15.09 0.38
C PRO A 168 -8.62 -14.40 1.35
N TYR A 169 -9.74 -13.90 0.82
CA TYR A 169 -10.68 -13.07 1.59
C TYR A 169 -11.32 -13.78 2.78
N LEU A 170 -11.58 -15.09 2.71
CA LEU A 170 -12.11 -15.85 3.84
C LEU A 170 -11.13 -15.88 5.02
N ALA A 171 -9.85 -16.12 4.74
CA ALA A 171 -8.79 -16.08 5.73
C ALA A 171 -8.65 -14.68 6.35
N LEU A 172 -8.67 -13.64 5.52
CA LEU A 172 -8.57 -12.25 5.97
C LEU A 172 -9.78 -11.82 6.82
N ALA A 173 -10.99 -12.22 6.42
CA ALA A 173 -12.21 -11.95 7.18
C ALA A 173 -12.19 -12.69 8.53
N ALA A 174 -11.77 -13.97 8.55
CA ALA A 174 -11.58 -14.74 9.77
C ALA A 174 -10.54 -14.10 10.70
N ARG A 175 -9.37 -13.73 10.16
CA ARG A 175 -8.32 -13.03 10.93
C ARG A 175 -8.83 -11.70 11.49
N ARG A 176 -9.48 -10.87 10.67
CA ARG A 176 -10.03 -9.59 11.12
C ARG A 176 -11.07 -9.75 12.22
N ARG A 177 -11.83 -10.85 12.22
CA ARG A 177 -12.89 -11.11 13.19
C ARG A 177 -12.38 -11.72 14.49
N TRP A 178 -11.39 -12.61 14.42
CA TRP A 178 -10.98 -13.46 15.55
C TRP A 178 -9.55 -13.22 16.03
N ALA A 179 -8.74 -12.42 15.31
CA ALA A 179 -7.42 -12.04 15.80
C ALA A 179 -7.53 -11.29 17.13
N ARG A 180 -6.79 -11.78 18.11
CA ARG A 180 -6.54 -11.09 19.38
C ARG A 180 -5.27 -10.26 19.31
#